data_AF-A0A932WCH7-F1
#
_entry.id   AF-A0A932WCH7-F1
#
_cell.length_a   1.000
_cell.length_b   1.000
_cell.length_c   1.000
_cell.angle_alpha   90.00
_cell.angle_beta   90.00
_cell.angle_gamma   90.00
#
_symmetry.space_group_name_H-M   'P 1'
#
loop_
_entity.id
_entity.type
_entity.pdbx_description
1 polymer ?
#
loop_
_entity_poly.entity_id
_entity_poly.type
_entity_poly.pdbx_seq_one_letter_code
_entity_poly.pdbx_strand_id
1 'polypeptide(L)'
;MTTPRAPWQAPLATFLTKRGHLLVLVVIAALAATFRFYGMDWDQGALYHPDERAILDHVSQLHFPINHHSAFFHTDSAWNPHWFPYGSFPLYLLKFVAWVLPPWFHNPDAQRLVTIARGLNATVDVITVLLVYAIASR
;
A
#
# COMPACT_ATOMS: atom_id res chain seq x y z
N MET A 1 -45.19 39.13 9.16
CA MET A 1 -45.46 37.92 8.36
C MET A 1 -44.13 37.23 8.06
N THR A 2 -43.80 36.21 8.82
CA THR A 2 -42.62 35.36 8.58
C THR A 2 -43.08 34.16 7.75
N THR A 3 -42.56 33.99 6.55
CA THR A 3 -42.84 32.81 5.74
C THR A 3 -42.36 31.55 6.48
N PRO A 4 -43.18 30.49 6.57
CA PRO A 4 -42.75 29.23 7.19
C PRO A 4 -41.66 28.61 6.32
N ARG A 5 -40.50 28.28 6.93
CA ARG A 5 -39.44 27.53 6.25
C ARG A 5 -39.96 26.14 5.88
N ALA A 6 -39.71 25.72 4.65
CA ALA A 6 -40.20 24.45 4.14
C ALA A 6 -39.55 23.25 4.89
N PRO A 7 -40.31 22.20 5.23
CA PRO A 7 -39.85 21.10 6.10
C PRO A 7 -38.73 20.23 5.50
N TRP A 8 -38.41 20.42 4.22
CA TRP A 8 -37.30 19.75 3.51
C TRP A 8 -35.96 20.51 3.61
N GLN A 9 -35.94 21.68 4.27
CA GLN A 9 -34.75 22.55 4.32
C GLN A 9 -33.76 22.23 5.45
N ALA A 10 -33.88 21.08 6.12
CA ALA A 10 -32.78 20.51 6.88
C ALA A 10 -33.03 19.00 7.15
N PRO A 11 -32.05 18.08 7.00
CA PRO A 11 -30.69 18.34 6.52
C PRO A 11 -29.87 17.11 6.04
N LEU A 12 -29.55 17.01 4.75
CA LEU A 12 -28.30 16.29 4.39
C LEU A 12 -27.09 16.89 5.15
N ALA A 13 -27.17 18.17 5.50
CA ALA A 13 -26.20 18.93 6.30
C ALA A 13 -26.07 18.52 7.78
N THR A 14 -27.00 17.79 8.41
CA THR A 14 -26.95 17.47 9.86
C THR A 14 -26.64 16.00 10.10
N PHE A 15 -26.66 15.14 9.07
CA PHE A 15 -25.94 13.86 9.13
C PHE A 15 -24.42 14.07 9.24
N LEU A 16 -23.92 15.15 8.64
CA LEU A 16 -22.57 15.68 8.80
C LEU A 16 -22.43 16.51 10.09
N THR A 17 -22.88 15.97 11.22
CA THR A 17 -22.52 16.54 12.53
C THR A 17 -21.00 16.55 12.72
N LYS A 18 -20.50 17.28 13.73
CA LYS A 18 -19.09 17.31 14.15
C LYS A 18 -18.43 15.91 14.31
N ARG A 19 -19.19 14.81 14.36
CA ARG A 19 -18.65 13.43 14.41
C ARG A 19 -19.19 12.48 13.33
N GLY A 20 -20.29 12.79 12.63
CA GLY A 20 -20.89 11.90 11.63
C GLY A 20 -19.98 11.62 10.43
N HIS A 21 -19.16 12.60 10.06
CA HIS A 21 -18.17 12.45 9.00
C HIS A 21 -17.06 11.42 9.32
N LEU A 22 -16.76 11.15 10.60
CA LEU A 22 -15.84 10.08 11.01
C LEU A 22 -16.43 8.69 10.77
N LEU A 23 -17.74 8.52 11.01
CA LEU A 23 -18.43 7.26 10.71
C LEU A 23 -18.37 6.97 9.20
N VAL A 24 -18.65 8.00 8.38
CA VAL A 24 -18.55 7.91 6.92
C VAL A 24 -17.13 7.54 6.49
N LEU A 25 -16.11 8.16 7.08
CA LEU A 25 -14.71 7.83 6.81
C LEU A 25 -14.40 6.36 7.14
N VAL A 26 -14.84 5.86 8.29
CA VAL A 26 -14.62 4.45 8.69
C VAL A 26 -15.26 3.51 7.68
N VAL A 27 -16.48 3.80 7.22
CA VAL A 27 -17.15 2.99 6.18
C VAL A 27 -16.37 3.02 4.87
N ILE A 28 -15.91 4.20 4.42
CA ILE A 28 -15.11 4.33 3.19
C ILE A 28 -13.79 3.56 3.32
N ALA A 29 -13.08 3.70 4.45
CA ALA A 29 -11.83 3.00 4.70
C ALA A 29 -12.02 1.47 4.76
N ALA A 30 -13.11 1.00 5.38
CA ALA A 30 -13.46 -0.42 5.42
C ALA A 30 -13.74 -0.97 4.01
N LEU A 31 -14.53 -0.25 3.20
CA LEU A 31 -14.81 -0.64 1.81
C LEU A 31 -13.53 -0.65 0.96
N ALA A 32 -12.69 0.39 1.10
CA ALA A 32 -11.41 0.47 0.41
C ALA A 32 -10.49 -0.71 0.77
N ALA A 33 -10.44 -1.08 2.06
CA ALA A 33 -9.69 -2.25 2.50
C ALA A 33 -10.29 -3.54 1.93
N THR A 34 -11.60 -3.74 2.03
CA THR A 34 -12.26 -4.94 1.47
C THR A 34 -11.94 -5.11 -0.01
N PHE A 35 -12.12 -4.08 -0.83
CA PHE A 35 -11.89 -4.20 -2.27
C PHE A 35 -10.42 -4.40 -2.64
N ARG A 36 -9.47 -3.87 -1.87
CA ARG A 36 -8.03 -3.99 -2.19
C ARG A 36 -7.39 -5.27 -1.69
N PHE A 37 -7.88 -5.82 -0.57
CA PHE A 37 -7.40 -7.09 -0.05
C PHE A 37 -8.18 -8.29 -0.62
N TYR A 38 -9.36 -8.08 -1.20
CA TYR A 38 -10.12 -9.14 -1.84
C TYR A 38 -9.44 -9.62 -3.13
N GLY A 39 -9.22 -10.93 -3.24
CA GLY A 39 -8.68 -11.53 -4.46
C GLY A 39 -7.24 -11.14 -4.79
N MET A 40 -6.38 -10.85 -3.80
CA MET A 40 -4.97 -10.49 -4.04
C MET A 40 -4.18 -11.55 -4.83
N ASP A 41 -4.58 -12.81 -4.78
CA ASP A 41 -3.99 -13.92 -5.55
C ASP A 41 -4.80 -14.24 -6.83
N TRP A 42 -5.28 -13.19 -7.52
CA TRP A 42 -6.12 -13.31 -8.71
C TRP A 42 -5.45 -14.08 -9.87
N ASP A 43 -4.13 -14.06 -9.93
CA ASP A 43 -3.31 -14.73 -10.94
C ASP A 43 -2.79 -16.11 -10.50
N GLN A 44 -3.15 -16.58 -9.30
CA GLN A 44 -2.77 -17.89 -8.76
C GLN A 44 -1.24 -18.12 -8.79
N GLY A 45 -0.46 -17.07 -8.53
CA GLY A 45 1.00 -17.10 -8.59
C GLY A 45 1.61 -17.21 -9.99
N ALA A 46 0.85 -17.00 -11.06
CA ALA A 46 1.35 -17.03 -12.44
C ALA A 46 2.16 -15.77 -12.84
N LEU A 47 2.08 -14.69 -12.06
CA LEU A 47 2.82 -13.45 -12.26
C LEU A 47 2.59 -12.85 -13.66
N TYR A 48 1.33 -12.68 -14.04
CA TYR A 48 1.00 -12.19 -15.39
C TYR A 48 1.42 -10.75 -15.64
N HIS A 49 1.52 -9.93 -14.59
CA HIS A 49 1.83 -8.52 -14.74
C HIS A 49 3.36 -8.31 -14.89
N PRO A 50 3.82 -7.74 -16.03
CA PRO A 50 5.25 -7.66 -16.32
C PRO A 50 6.03 -6.71 -15.40
N ASP A 51 5.42 -5.64 -14.90
CA ASP A 51 6.11 -4.73 -13.98
C ASP A 51 6.25 -5.31 -12.56
N GLU A 52 5.25 -6.05 -12.05
CA GLU A 52 5.34 -6.76 -10.78
C GLU A 52 6.50 -7.74 -10.86
N ARG A 53 6.59 -8.54 -11.93
CA ARG A 53 7.74 -9.41 -12.19
C ARG A 53 9.06 -8.65 -12.16
N ALA A 54 9.16 -7.55 -12.89
CA ALA A 54 10.38 -6.76 -12.91
C ALA A 54 10.78 -6.28 -11.50
N ILE A 55 9.83 -5.80 -10.69
CA ILE A 55 10.11 -5.40 -9.30
C ILE A 55 10.62 -6.58 -8.48
N LEU A 56 9.94 -7.73 -8.54
CA LEU A 56 10.29 -8.92 -7.78
C LEU A 56 11.67 -9.44 -8.17
N ASP A 57 11.97 -9.47 -9.47
CA ASP A 57 13.25 -9.93 -10.00
C ASP A 57 14.39 -9.09 -9.42
N HIS A 58 14.27 -7.76 -9.44
CA HIS A 58 15.30 -6.87 -8.89
C HIS A 58 15.37 -6.95 -7.35
N VAL A 59 14.24 -7.07 -6.66
CA VAL A 59 14.21 -7.22 -5.19
C VAL A 59 14.81 -8.56 -4.74
N SER A 60 14.65 -9.62 -5.54
CA SER A 60 15.25 -10.93 -5.27
C SER A 60 16.77 -10.88 -5.32
N GLN A 61 17.34 -10.05 -6.19
CA GLN A 61 18.79 -9.88 -6.37
C GLN A 61 19.44 -8.99 -5.30
N LEU A 62 18.65 -8.18 -4.57
CA LEU A 62 19.19 -7.36 -3.49
C LEU A 62 19.70 -8.24 -2.34
N HIS A 63 20.93 -8.00 -1.91
CA HIS A 63 21.52 -8.69 -0.75
C HIS A 63 22.16 -7.68 0.18
N PHE A 64 21.92 -7.84 1.49
CA PHE A 64 22.59 -7.01 2.49
C PHE A 64 24.10 -7.33 2.48
N PRO A 65 24.99 -6.33 2.30
CA PRO A 65 26.43 -6.54 2.31
C PRO A 65 26.92 -6.62 3.77
N ILE A 66 26.72 -7.78 4.41
CA ILE A 66 26.99 -8.00 5.84
C ILE A 66 28.49 -7.84 6.16
N ASN A 67 29.38 -8.15 5.21
CA ASN A 67 30.82 -8.25 5.46
C ASN A 67 31.64 -7.02 5.00
N HIS A 68 31.02 -6.07 4.30
CA HIS A 68 31.72 -4.92 3.73
C HIS A 68 30.84 -3.66 3.82
N HIS A 69 30.86 -2.99 4.97
CA HIS A 69 30.04 -1.78 5.19
C HIS A 69 30.40 -0.64 4.22
N SER A 70 31.66 -0.55 3.75
CA SER A 70 32.05 0.39 2.69
C SER A 70 31.31 0.10 1.38
N ALA A 71 31.03 -1.18 1.08
CA ALA A 71 30.30 -1.60 -0.10
C ALA A 71 28.83 -1.18 -0.09
N PHE A 72 28.26 -0.68 1.01
CA PHE A 72 26.85 -0.29 1.07
C PHE A 72 26.55 0.95 0.22
N PHE A 73 27.47 1.92 0.18
CA PHE A 73 27.30 3.18 -0.56
C PHE A 73 28.01 3.20 -1.91
N HIS A 74 28.69 2.11 -2.28
CA HIS A 74 29.32 1.98 -3.59
C HIS A 74 28.27 1.71 -4.67
N THR A 75 28.50 2.23 -5.87
CA THR A 75 27.59 2.02 -7.00
C THR A 75 27.47 0.54 -7.35
N ASP A 76 28.56 -0.21 -7.30
CA ASP A 76 28.58 -1.66 -7.61
C ASP A 76 28.10 -2.55 -6.45
N SER A 77 27.43 -1.97 -5.45
CA SER A 77 26.92 -2.73 -4.31
C SER A 77 25.89 -3.78 -4.71
N ALA A 78 25.91 -4.94 -4.04
CA ALA A 78 24.80 -5.89 -4.07
C ALA A 78 23.50 -5.33 -3.44
N TRP A 79 23.60 -4.19 -2.75
CA TRP A 79 22.44 -3.45 -2.25
C TRP A 79 21.90 -2.42 -3.26
N ASN A 80 22.61 -2.15 -4.36
CA ASN A 80 22.14 -1.26 -5.40
C ASN A 80 21.31 -2.07 -6.43
N PRO A 81 20.02 -1.75 -6.66
CA PRO A 81 19.18 -2.49 -7.60
C PRO A 81 19.56 -2.28 -9.07
N HIS A 82 20.35 -1.25 -9.39
CA HIS A 82 20.70 -0.87 -10.77
C HIS A 82 19.49 -0.70 -11.71
N TRP A 83 18.31 -0.48 -11.13
CA TRP A 83 17.02 -0.38 -11.81
C TRP A 83 16.14 0.61 -11.06
N PHE A 84 15.85 1.73 -11.72
CA PHE A 84 15.19 2.90 -11.10
C PHE A 84 13.96 3.48 -11.82
N PRO A 85 13.17 2.76 -12.67
CA PRO A 85 11.97 3.36 -13.26
C PRO A 85 10.96 3.91 -12.25
N TYR A 86 10.88 3.31 -11.05
CA TYR A 86 9.98 3.70 -9.95
C TYR A 86 10.72 4.29 -8.74
N GLY A 87 12.02 4.61 -8.91
CA GLY A 87 12.94 4.90 -7.81
C GLY A 87 13.32 3.66 -7.00
N SER A 88 14.21 3.83 -6.01
CA SER A 88 14.73 2.73 -5.19
C SER A 88 13.90 2.42 -3.94
N PHE A 89 13.06 3.38 -3.51
CA PHE A 89 12.29 3.26 -2.27
C PHE A 89 11.33 2.04 -2.27
N PRO A 90 10.53 1.78 -3.32
CA PRO A 90 9.61 0.64 -3.32
C PRO A 90 10.34 -0.70 -3.18
N LEU A 91 11.51 -0.83 -3.81
CA LEU A 91 12.32 -2.05 -3.76
C LEU A 91 12.88 -2.29 -2.36
N TYR A 92 13.45 -1.24 -1.74
CA TYR A 92 13.97 -1.34 -0.37
C TYR A 92 12.86 -1.60 0.66
N LEU A 93 11.71 -0.95 0.50
CA LEU A 93 10.55 -1.18 1.37
C LEU A 93 10.09 -2.65 1.29
N LEU A 94 9.92 -3.19 0.07
CA LEU A 94 9.53 -4.57 -0.13
C LEU A 94 10.56 -5.54 0.45
N LYS A 95 11.86 -5.32 0.17
CA LYS A 95 12.94 -6.17 0.71
C LYS A 95 12.96 -6.17 2.23
N PHE A 96 12.83 -4.99 2.84
CA PHE A 96 12.81 -4.82 4.29
C PHE A 96 11.61 -5.53 4.92
N VAL A 97 10.40 -5.34 4.39
CA VAL A 97 9.19 -6.01 4.91
C VAL A 97 9.30 -7.53 4.75
N ALA A 98 9.80 -8.01 3.61
CA ALA A 98 10.03 -9.43 3.39
C ALA A 98 11.11 -10.04 4.31
N TRP A 99 12.06 -9.24 4.78
CA TRP A 99 13.06 -9.65 5.76
C TRP A 99 12.49 -9.70 7.19
N VAL A 100 11.69 -8.71 7.58
CA VAL A 100 11.08 -8.63 8.93
C VAL A 100 9.96 -9.65 9.10
N LEU A 101 9.13 -9.86 8.07
CA LEU A 101 8.01 -10.78 8.16
C LEU A 101 8.51 -12.22 8.18
N PRO A 102 8.19 -13.00 9.22
CA PRO A 102 8.57 -14.41 9.27
C PRO A 102 7.97 -15.21 8.09
N PRO A 103 8.63 -16.30 7.65
CA PRO A 103 8.19 -17.09 6.49
C PRO A 103 7.00 -18.01 6.85
N TRP A 104 5.89 -17.42 7.31
CA TRP A 104 4.68 -18.16 7.73
C TRP A 104 4.01 -18.92 6.58
N PHE A 105 4.46 -18.68 5.35
CA PHE A 105 4.05 -19.39 4.16
C PHE A 105 5.25 -20.15 3.60
N HIS A 106 5.12 -21.47 3.44
CA HIS A 106 6.04 -22.33 2.67
C HIS A 106 6.00 -22.04 1.16
N ASN A 107 5.57 -20.84 0.77
CA ASN A 107 5.42 -20.46 -0.63
C ASN A 107 6.80 -20.27 -1.26
N PRO A 108 6.97 -20.62 -2.54
CA PRO A 108 8.14 -20.24 -3.32
C PRO A 108 8.46 -18.75 -3.14
N ASP A 109 9.75 -18.40 -3.06
CA ASP A 109 10.19 -17.04 -2.72
C ASP A 109 9.50 -15.93 -3.55
N ALA A 110 9.27 -16.19 -4.84
CA ALA A 110 8.57 -15.26 -5.73
C ALA A 110 7.09 -15.05 -5.36
N GLN A 111 6.36 -16.12 -5.04
CA GLN A 111 4.95 -16.02 -4.63
C GLN A 111 4.82 -15.29 -3.30
N ARG A 112 5.71 -15.59 -2.35
CA ARG A 112 5.78 -14.89 -1.07
C ARG A 112 6.04 -13.39 -1.28
N LEU A 113 7.01 -13.03 -2.12
CA LEU A 113 7.33 -11.64 -2.41
C LEU A 113 6.16 -10.90 -3.07
N VAL A 114 5.41 -11.53 -4.00
CA VAL A 114 4.20 -10.93 -4.58
C VAL A 114 3.13 -10.68 -3.55
N THR A 115 2.82 -11.65 -2.70
CA THR A 115 1.77 -11.48 -1.70
C THR A 115 2.11 -10.31 -0.77
N ILE A 116 3.38 -10.18 -0.39
CA ILE A 116 3.85 -9.05 0.42
C ILE A 116 3.76 -7.74 -0.36
N ALA A 117 4.19 -7.71 -1.64
CA ALA A 117 4.15 -6.51 -2.48
C ALA A 117 2.71 -6.01 -2.69
N ARG A 118 1.78 -6.91 -3.03
CA ARG A 118 0.36 -6.58 -3.22
C ARG A 118 -0.30 -6.15 -1.91
N GLY A 119 0.04 -6.82 -0.80
CA GLY A 119 -0.42 -6.43 0.53
C GLY A 119 0.06 -5.04 0.94
N LEU A 120 1.34 -4.73 0.72
CA LEU A 120 1.91 -3.40 0.94
C LEU A 120 1.19 -2.34 0.10
N ASN A 121 0.98 -2.62 -1.20
CA ASN A 121 0.28 -1.70 -2.08
C ASN A 121 -1.13 -1.42 -1.55
N ALA A 122 -1.90 -2.48 -1.23
CA ALA A 122 -3.24 -2.36 -0.65
C ALA A 122 -3.27 -1.55 0.66
N THR A 123 -2.26 -1.72 1.53
CA THR A 123 -2.12 -0.92 2.77
C THR A 123 -1.87 0.55 2.48
N VAL A 124 -0.90 0.88 1.62
CA VAL A 124 -0.58 2.27 1.24
C VAL A 124 -1.79 2.97 0.64
N ASP A 125 -2.55 2.23 -0.14
CA ASP A 125 -3.76 2.67 -0.79
C ASP A 125 -4.89 3.01 0.20
N VAL A 126 -5.05 2.24 1.28
CA VAL A 126 -6.00 2.55 2.37
C VAL A 126 -5.50 3.74 3.19
N ILE A 127 -4.20 3.80 3.50
CA ILE A 127 -3.58 4.95 4.16
C ILE A 127 -3.81 6.22 3.34
N THR A 128 -3.70 6.16 2.02
CA THR A 128 -3.93 7.29 1.12
C THR A 128 -5.35 7.85 1.26
N VAL A 129 -6.37 7.00 1.39
CA VAL A 129 -7.75 7.44 1.66
C VAL A 129 -7.83 8.24 2.96
N LEU A 130 -7.18 7.75 4.03
CA LEU A 130 -7.15 8.43 5.33
C LEU A 130 -6.39 9.76 5.26
N LEU A 131 -5.27 9.81 4.53
CA LEU A 131 -4.47 11.02 4.35
C LEU A 131 -5.21 12.08 3.54
N VAL A 132 -5.88 11.69 2.44
CA VAL A 132 -6.70 12.61 1.64
C VAL A 132 -7.78 13.25 2.51
N TYR A 133 -8.48 12.45 3.31
CA TYR A 133 -9.44 12.97 4.28
C TYR A 133 -8.78 13.90 5.31
N ALA A 134 -7.63 13.53 5.89
CA ALA A 134 -6.90 14.33 6.87
C ALA A 134 -6.36 15.66 6.31
N ILE A 135 -6.15 15.75 4.99
CA ILE A 135 -5.79 17.00 4.30
C ILE A 135 -7.04 17.82 4.02
N ALA A 136 -8.11 17.20 3.51
CA ALA A 136 -9.36 17.89 3.13
C ALA A 136 -10.20 18.36 4.33
N SER A 137 -9.96 17.80 5.52
CA SER A 137 -10.67 18.17 6.77
C SER A 137 -10.00 19.30 7.55
N ARG A 138 -8.89 19.86 7.04
CA ARG A 138 -8.22 21.05 7.58
C ARG A 138 -8.89 22.32 7.10
#